data_AF-A0A843LMY2-F1
#
_entry.id   AF-A0A843LMY2-F1
#
_cell.length_a   1.000
_cell.length_b   1.000
_cell.length_c   1.000
_cell.angle_alpha   90.00
_cell.angle_beta   90.00
_cell.angle_gamma   90.00
#
_symmetry.space_group_name_H-M   'P 1'
#
loop_
_entity.id
_entity.type
_entity.pdbx_description
1 polymer ?
#
loop_
_entity_poly.entity_id
_entity_poly.type
_entity_poly.pdbx_seq_one_letter_code
_entity_poly.pdbx_strand_id
1 'polypeptide(L)'
;MVDLARSYAEIMMRFRQYTLMQQAAIAGVLVLLISIPYSYFLLRMNIVASISMAAYSTVLFVAVYYLTSRFITKKSQQAARQSAGPKKGLRHK
;
A
#
# COMPACT_ATOMS: atom_id res chain seq x y z
N MET A 1 -3.32 -13.51 -24.40
CA MET A 1 -2.60 -13.51 -23.10
C MET A 1 -1.63 -12.32 -22.95
N VAL A 2 -1.06 -11.78 -24.04
CA VAL A 2 -0.15 -10.61 -24.00
C VAL A 2 -0.86 -9.30 -23.59
N ASP A 3 -2.11 -9.11 -24.00
CA ASP A 3 -2.86 -7.87 -23.69
C ASP A 3 -3.23 -7.74 -22.21
N LEU A 4 -3.46 -8.87 -21.53
CA LEU A 4 -3.80 -8.90 -20.12
C LEU A 4 -2.59 -8.46 -19.27
N ALA A 5 -1.40 -8.97 -19.59
CA ALA A 5 -0.16 -8.59 -18.91
C ALA A 5 0.19 -7.12 -19.11
N ARG A 6 -0.05 -6.58 -20.32
CA ARG A 6 0.16 -5.16 -20.63
C ARG A 6 -0.81 -4.26 -19.87
N SER A 7 -2.06 -4.67 -19.75
CA SER A 7 -3.09 -4.00 -18.95
C SER A 7 -2.77 -4.00 -17.45
N TYR A 8 -2.34 -5.14 -16.89
CA TYR A 8 -1.92 -5.23 -15.48
C TYR A 8 -0.70 -4.37 -15.18
N ALA A 9 0.29 -4.37 -16.07
CA ALA A 9 1.47 -3.52 -15.94
C ALA A 9 1.10 -2.04 -15.94
N GLU A 10 0.13 -1.63 -16.75
CA GLU A 10 -0.37 -0.26 -16.79
C GLU A 10 -1.09 0.13 -15.49
N ILE A 11 -1.93 -0.75 -14.94
CA ILE A 11 -2.59 -0.56 -13.65
C ILE A 11 -1.55 -0.42 -12.53
N MET A 12 -0.53 -1.28 -12.50
CA MET A 12 0.57 -1.19 -11.53
C MET A 12 1.35 0.11 -11.66
N MET A 13 1.62 0.57 -12.89
CA MET A 13 2.32 1.84 -13.12
C MET A 13 1.51 3.03 -12.63
N ARG A 14 0.19 3.06 -12.90
CA ARG A 14 -0.71 4.10 -12.36
C ARG A 14 -0.79 4.03 -10.84
N PHE A 15 -0.85 2.83 -10.26
CA PHE A 15 -0.88 2.65 -8.82
C PHE A 15 0.37 3.23 -8.15
N ARG A 16 1.54 3.06 -8.77
CA ARG A 16 2.82 3.58 -8.30
C ARG A 16 2.95 5.11 -8.38
N GLN A 17 2.18 5.76 -9.26
CA GLN A 17 2.12 7.21 -9.38
C GLN A 17 1.26 7.86 -8.30
N TYR A 18 0.36 7.10 -7.65
CA TYR A 18 -0.44 7.62 -6.54
C TYR A 18 0.40 7.90 -5.31
N THR A 19 -0.03 8.90 -4.55
CA THR A 19 0.57 9.20 -3.24
C THR A 19 0.36 8.02 -2.28
N LEU A 20 1.27 7.87 -1.31
CA LEU A 20 1.20 6.79 -0.31
C LEU A 20 -0.17 6.71 0.38
N MET A 21 -0.78 7.87 0.62
CA MET A 21 -2.09 8.00 1.26
C MET A 21 -3.21 7.48 0.35
N GLN A 22 -3.14 7.74 -0.96
CA GLN A 22 -4.10 7.22 -1.94
C GLN A 22 -3.97 5.70 -2.11
N GLN A 23 -2.74 5.17 -2.15
CA GLN A 23 -2.52 3.71 -2.20
C GLN A 23 -3.12 3.02 -0.96
N ALA A 24 -2.88 3.60 0.22
CA ALA A 24 -3.43 3.09 1.47
C ALA A 24 -4.96 3.18 1.50
N ALA A 25 -5.55 4.26 0.97
CA ALA A 25 -7.00 4.40 0.85
C ALA A 25 -7.62 3.34 -0.07
N ILE A 26 -7.04 3.11 -1.26
CA ILE A 26 -7.52 2.08 -2.20
C ILE A 26 -7.42 0.69 -1.56
N ALA A 27 -6.29 0.36 -0.94
CA ALA A 27 -6.12 -0.91 -0.24
C ALA A 27 -7.11 -1.06 0.93
N GLY A 28 -7.36 0.01 1.69
CA GLY A 28 -8.33 0.02 2.78
C GLY A 28 -9.76 -0.21 2.31
N VAL A 29 -10.16 0.38 1.17
CA VAL A 29 -11.49 0.13 0.57
C VAL A 29 -11.64 -1.33 0.16
N LEU A 30 -10.60 -1.94 -0.43
CA LEU A 30 -10.62 -3.36 -0.78
C LEU A 30 -10.77 -4.25 0.45
N VAL A 31 -9.99 -3.98 1.51
CA VAL A 31 -10.10 -4.72 2.78
C VAL A 31 -11.50 -4.59 3.37
N LEU A 32 -12.09 -3.39 3.34
CA LEU A 32 -13.44 -3.14 3.85
C LEU A 32 -14.50 -3.92 3.05
N LEU A 33 -14.43 -3.88 1.71
CA LEU A 33 -15.33 -4.59 0.82
C LEU A 33 -15.26 -6.12 0.98
N ILE A 34 -14.09 -6.66 1.32
CA ILE A 34 -13.92 -8.10 1.58
C ILE A 34 -14.37 -8.45 3.00
N SER A 35 -14.09 -7.58 3.98
CA SER A 35 -14.34 -7.84 5.39
C SER A 35 -15.83 -7.81 5.75
N ILE A 36 -16.63 -6.98 5.10
CA ILE A 36 -18.09 -6.89 5.31
C ILE A 36 -18.80 -8.23 5.00
N PRO A 37 -18.68 -8.82 3.79
CA PRO A 37 -19.31 -10.10 3.50
C PRO A 37 -18.67 -11.24 4.31
N TYR A 38 -17.36 -11.19 4.58
CA TYR A 38 -16.70 -12.19 5.43
C TYR A 38 -17.32 -12.24 6.84
N SER A 39 -17.40 -11.09 7.51
CA SER A 39 -17.96 -11.01 8.87
C SER A 39 -19.45 -11.31 8.91
N TYR A 40 -20.21 -10.89 7.90
CA TYR A 40 -21.65 -11.16 7.83
C TYR A 40 -21.98 -12.63 7.53
N PHE A 41 -21.37 -13.22 6.49
CA PHE A 41 -21.72 -14.57 6.06
C PHE A 41 -21.00 -15.67 6.84
N LEU A 42 -19.70 -15.51 7.12
CA LEU A 42 -18.89 -16.57 7.74
C LEU A 42 -18.92 -16.51 9.27
N LEU A 43 -18.82 -15.32 9.85
CA LEU A 43 -18.90 -15.14 11.31
C LEU A 43 -20.34 -14.99 11.82
N ARG A 44 -21.34 -14.93 10.93
CA ARG A 44 -22.76 -14.76 11.25
C ARG A 44 -23.02 -13.59 12.19
N MET A 45 -22.19 -12.55 12.12
CA MET A 45 -22.34 -11.36 12.96
C MET A 45 -23.44 -10.46 12.41
N ASN A 46 -24.15 -9.78 13.31
CA ASN A 46 -25.13 -8.77 12.93
C ASN A 46 -24.45 -7.67 12.10
N ILE A 47 -25.16 -7.13 11.11
CA ILE A 47 -24.67 -6.14 10.12
C ILE A 47 -23.89 -5.01 10.78
N VAL A 48 -24.39 -4.48 11.90
CA VAL A 48 -23.73 -3.39 12.63
C VAL A 48 -22.36 -3.82 13.18
N ALA A 49 -22.29 -5.01 13.79
CA ALA A 49 -21.04 -5.53 14.35
C ALA A 49 -20.03 -5.88 13.23
N SER A 50 -20.50 -6.41 12.11
CA SER A 50 -19.71 -6.68 10.90
C SER A 50 -19.10 -5.42 10.31
N ILE A 51 -19.90 -4.35 10.18
CA ILE A 51 -19.43 -3.05 9.68
C ILE A 51 -18.42 -2.43 10.65
N SER A 52 -18.69 -2.45 11.96
CA SER A 52 -17.75 -1.95 12.97
C SER A 52 -16.43 -2.71 12.93
N MET A 53 -16.45 -4.04 12.89
CA MET A 53 -15.25 -4.87 12.84
C MET A 53 -14.45 -4.64 11.56
N ALA A 54 -15.12 -4.54 10.41
CA ALA A 54 -14.48 -4.21 9.14
C ALA A 54 -13.85 -2.81 9.17
N ALA A 55 -14.53 -1.82 9.75
CA ALA A 55 -14.00 -0.47 9.87
C ALA A 55 -12.74 -0.42 10.76
N TYR A 56 -12.77 -1.04 11.94
CA TYR A 56 -11.60 -1.10 12.83
C TYR A 56 -10.42 -1.82 12.16
N SER A 57 -10.68 -2.95 11.50
CA SER A 57 -9.65 -3.72 10.80
C SER A 57 -9.03 -2.94 9.65
N THR A 58 -9.85 -2.22 8.88
CA THR A 58 -9.40 -1.35 7.78
C THR A 58 -8.54 -0.20 8.28
N VAL A 59 -8.97 0.50 9.34
CA VAL A 59 -8.19 1.61 9.92
C VAL A 59 -6.83 1.09 10.43
N LEU A 60 -6.84 -0.05 11.12
CA LEU A 60 -5.61 -0.67 11.63
C LEU A 60 -4.67 -1.09 10.49
N PHE A 61 -5.22 -1.70 9.42
CA PHE A 61 -4.46 -2.06 8.24
C PHE A 61 -3.83 -0.83 7.56
N VAL A 62 -4.62 0.23 7.35
CA VAL A 62 -4.14 1.49 6.75
C VAL A 62 -3.03 2.11 7.60
N ALA A 63 -3.20 2.14 8.92
CA ALA A 63 -2.20 2.67 9.84
C ALA A 63 -0.89 1.87 9.77
N VAL A 64 -0.97 0.54 9.85
CA VAL A 64 0.20 -0.35 9.77
C VAL A 64 0.88 -0.25 8.41
N TYR A 65 0.10 -0.24 7.33
CA TYR A 65 0.61 -0.10 5.97
C TYR A 65 1.36 1.22 5.80
N TYR A 66 0.75 2.34 6.20
CA TYR A 66 1.36 3.65 6.11
C TYR A 66 2.65 3.73 6.93
N LEU A 67 2.63 3.21 8.17
CA LEU A 67 3.79 3.23 9.05
C LEU A 67 4.94 2.40 8.46
N THR A 68 4.64 1.16 8.06
CA THR A 68 5.61 0.22 7.47
C THR A 68 6.22 0.81 6.20
N SER A 69 5.38 1.34 5.31
CA SER A 69 5.82 1.93 4.06
C SER A 69 6.66 3.20 4.29
N ARG A 70 6.32 4.01 5.29
CA ARG A 70 7.13 5.16 5.72
C ARG A 70 8.50 4.74 6.27
N PHE A 71 8.55 3.69 7.10
CA PHE A 71 9.81 3.17 7.63
C PHE A 71 10.69 2.58 6.53
N ILE A 72 10.12 1.77 5.63
CA ILE A 72 10.84 1.18 4.50
C ILE A 72 11.34 2.25 3.54
N THR A 73 10.53 3.25 3.22
CA THR A 73 10.93 4.35 2.32
C THR A 73 12.02 5.22 2.94
N LYS A 74 11.95 5.51 4.25
CA LYS A 74 13.04 6.19 4.96
C LYS A 74 14.33 5.37 4.95
N LYS A 75 14.22 4.05 5.20
CA LYS A 75 15.37 3.14 5.18
C LYS A 75 15.96 3.00 3.77
N SER A 76 15.13 2.93 2.73
CA SER A 76 15.59 2.86 1.34
C SER A 76 16.22 4.17 0.87
N GLN A 77 15.70 5.32 1.30
CA GLN A 77 16.32 6.62 1.04
C GLN A 77 17.65 6.78 1.78
N GLN A 78 17.75 6.31 3.03
CA GLN A 78 19.02 6.28 3.74
C GLN A 78 20.02 5.34 3.05
N ALA A 79 19.59 4.16 2.62
CA ALA A 79 20.42 3.23 1.85
C ALA A 79 20.83 3.80 0.48
N ALA A 80 19.95 4.52 -0.22
CA ALA A 80 20.26 5.18 -1.49
C ALA A 80 21.22 6.38 -1.31
N ARG A 81 21.10 7.12 -0.19
CA ARG A 81 22.05 8.18 0.19
C ARG A 81 23.41 7.62 0.62
N GLN A 82 23.44 6.45 1.25
CA GLN A 82 24.68 5.75 1.60
C GLN A 82 25.33 5.05 0.38
N SER A 83 24.53 4.55 -0.56
CA SER A 83 24.98 3.95 -1.81
C SER A 83 25.38 4.97 -2.87
N ALA A 84 24.99 6.24 -2.71
CA ALA A 84 25.60 7.36 -3.42
C ALA A 84 27.01 7.59 -2.86
N GLY A 85 27.91 6.66 -3.15
CA GLY A 85 29.35 6.83 -2.94
C GLY A 85 29.83 8.13 -3.61
N PRO A 86 30.98 8.66 -3.18
CA PRO A 86 31.43 10.00 -3.55
C PRO A 86 31.39 10.17 -5.06
N LYS A 87 30.76 11.25 -5.54
CA LYS A 87 30.65 11.62 -6.96
C LYS A 87 31.98 11.34 -7.68
N LYS A 88 32.06 10.23 -8.40
CA LYS A 88 33.09 9.98 -9.40
C LYS A 88 32.90 11.03 -10.49
N GLY A 89 33.63 12.13 -10.42
CA GLY A 89 33.59 13.17 -11.45
C GLY A 89 34.04 14.59 -11.06
N LEU A 90 34.42 14.88 -9.80
CA LEU A 90 34.89 16.22 -9.40
C LEU A 90 36.37 16.28 -9.00
N ARG A 91 37.21 15.53 -9.70
CA ARG A 91 38.69 15.61 -9.69
C ARG A 91 39.10 15.31 -11.14
N HIS A 92 39.70 16.18 -11.94
CA HIS A 92 40.68 17.22 -11.68
C HIS A 92 40.60 18.32 -12.76
N LYS A 93 41.11 19.51 -12.42
CA LYS A 93 41.59 20.55 -13.35
C LYS A 93 42.65 19.99 -14.30
#